data_AF-A0A971G4F9-F1
#
_entry.id   AF-A0A971G4F9-F1
#
_cell.length_a   1.000
_cell.length_b   1.000
_cell.length_c   1.000
_cell.angle_alpha   90.00
_cell.angle_beta   90.00
_cell.angle_gamma   90.00
#
_symmetry.space_group_name_H-M   'P 1'
#
loop_
_entity.id
_entity.type
_entity.pdbx_description
1 polymer ?
#
loop_
_entity_poly.entity_id
_entity_poly.type
_entity_poly.pdbx_seq_one_letter_code
_entity_poly.pdbx_strand_id
1 'polypeptide(L)'
;MAVTPSPTPPVDFPPEPWRAATLPPEPAPGDLEFPCPRCGRDATAETYGPCPTCRDQMRAAMAGEARDVVEEDYVPKMNVTPNAVALKD
;
A
#
# COMPACT_ATOMS: atom_id res chain seq x y z
N MET A 1 11.79 -36.36 -38.44
CA MET A 1 10.51 -35.98 -37.81
C MET A 1 10.38 -34.47 -37.95
N ALA A 2 9.41 -33.98 -38.71
CA ALA A 2 9.26 -32.54 -38.99
C ALA A 2 8.41 -31.89 -37.89
N VAL A 3 8.94 -30.83 -37.28
CA VAL A 3 8.19 -30.01 -36.31
C VAL A 3 7.28 -29.08 -37.09
N THR A 4 5.97 -29.25 -36.95
CA THR A 4 4.98 -28.29 -37.42
C THR A 4 5.01 -27.06 -36.49
N PRO A 5 5.16 -25.82 -37.02
CA PRO A 5 5.11 -24.64 -36.17
C PRO A 5 3.70 -24.39 -35.64
N SER A 6 3.61 -23.85 -34.42
CA SER A 6 2.36 -23.49 -33.76
C SER A 6 1.59 -22.44 -34.59
N PRO A 7 0.27 -22.58 -34.80
CA PRO A 7 -0.52 -21.67 -35.63
C PRO A 7 -0.82 -20.31 -34.96
N THR A 8 -0.31 -20.05 -33.76
CA THR A 8 -0.59 -18.83 -33.01
C THR A 8 0.40 -17.73 -33.38
N PRO A 9 -0.05 -16.59 -33.92
CA PRO A 9 0.83 -15.43 -34.11
C PRO A 9 1.30 -14.91 -32.74
N PRO A 10 2.51 -14.33 -32.64
CA PRO A 10 2.96 -13.69 -31.42
C PRO A 10 1.99 -12.55 -31.08
N VAL A 11 1.43 -12.60 -29.87
CA VAL A 11 0.68 -11.47 -29.31
C VAL A 11 1.67 -10.40 -28.90
N ASP A 12 1.48 -9.19 -29.44
CA ASP A 12 2.18 -8.00 -28.99
C ASP A 12 1.60 -7.60 -27.63
N PHE A 13 2.35 -7.88 -26.56
CA PHE A 13 2.01 -7.41 -25.23
C PHE A 13 2.46 -5.94 -25.16
N PRO A 14 1.54 -4.94 -25.16
CA PRO A 14 1.93 -3.57 -24.92
C PRO A 14 2.67 -3.52 -23.57
N PRO A 15 3.69 -2.65 -23.42
CA PRO A 15 4.50 -2.59 -22.22
C PRO A 15 3.60 -2.30 -21.01
N GLU A 16 3.28 -3.37 -20.29
CA GLU A 16 2.74 -3.47 -18.95
C GLU A 16 1.65 -2.44 -18.57
N PRO A 17 0.36 -2.84 -18.42
CA PRO A 17 -0.71 -1.91 -18.02
C PRO A 17 -0.47 -1.28 -16.64
N TRP A 18 0.44 -1.83 -15.84
CA TRP A 18 0.80 -1.32 -14.51
C TRP A 18 1.81 -0.16 -14.56
N ARG A 19 2.53 0.07 -15.67
CA ARG A 19 3.43 1.24 -15.82
C ARG A 19 2.69 2.52 -16.20
N ALA A 20 1.44 2.40 -16.67
CA ALA A 20 0.62 3.51 -17.15
C ALA A 20 -0.44 3.98 -16.15
N ALA A 21 -0.40 3.53 -14.88
CA ALA A 21 -1.17 4.19 -13.84
C ALA A 21 -0.46 5.50 -13.47
N THR A 22 -0.62 6.52 -14.33
CA THR A 22 -0.48 7.90 -13.87
C THR A 22 -1.48 8.04 -12.72
N LEU A 23 -1.01 7.99 -11.47
CA LEU A 23 -1.89 8.30 -10.35
C LEU A 23 -2.48 9.69 -10.69
N PRO A 24 -3.81 9.81 -10.84
CA PRO A 24 -4.40 11.13 -10.98
C PRO A 24 -3.94 11.97 -9.79
N PRO A 25 -3.67 13.28 -9.96
CA PRO A 25 -3.29 14.13 -8.85
C PRO A 25 -4.34 13.95 -7.75
N GLU A 26 -3.87 13.68 -6.53
CA GLU A 26 -4.77 13.55 -5.39
C GLU A 26 -5.65 14.81 -5.33
N PRO A 27 -6.97 14.66 -5.15
CA PRO A 27 -7.84 15.82 -5.04
C PRO A 27 -7.34 16.69 -3.89
N ALA A 28 -7.42 18.01 -4.05
CA ALA A 28 -7.01 18.94 -3.00
C ALA A 28 -7.71 18.55 -1.69
N PRO A 29 -6.97 18.50 -0.56
CA PRO A 29 -7.57 18.14 0.71
C PRO A 29 -8.70 19.12 1.02
N GLY A 30 -9.86 18.55 1.35
CA GLY A 30 -11.03 19.28 1.81
C GLY A 30 -11.52 18.62 3.09
N ASP A 31 -12.12 19.41 3.97
CA ASP A 31 -12.69 18.87 5.20
C ASP A 31 -13.94 18.03 4.89
N LEU A 32 -14.03 16.87 5.52
CA LEU A 32 -15.18 15.98 5.51
C LEU A 32 -16.01 16.20 6.76
N GLU A 33 -17.33 16.17 6.64
CA GLU A 33 -18.27 16.14 7.76
C GLU A 33 -18.77 14.71 7.99
N PHE A 34 -18.57 14.17 9.20
CA PHE A 34 -18.97 12.80 9.53
C PHE A 34 -19.15 12.59 11.04
N PRO A 35 -19.96 11.60 11.48
CA PRO A 35 -20.03 11.22 12.88
C PRO A 35 -18.77 10.46 13.30
N CYS A 36 -18.10 10.94 14.36
CA CYS A 36 -16.89 10.33 14.88
C CYS A 36 -17.13 8.87 15.32
N PRO A 37 -16.39 7.87 14.81
CA PRO A 37 -16.59 6.45 15.13
C PRO A 37 -16.25 6.09 16.59
N ARG A 38 -15.58 6.98 17.33
CA ARG A 38 -15.21 6.76 18.74
C ARG A 38 -16.21 7.36 19.74
N CYS A 39 -16.66 8.59 19.50
CA CYS A 39 -17.50 9.32 20.46
C CYS A 39 -18.88 9.69 19.92
N GLY A 40 -19.18 9.40 18.65
CA GLY A 40 -20.49 9.64 18.01
C GLY A 40 -20.83 11.10 17.70
N ARG A 41 -19.96 12.05 18.02
CA ARG A 41 -20.17 13.48 17.74
C ARG A 41 -19.82 13.80 16.30
N ASP A 42 -20.53 14.76 15.72
CA ASP A 42 -20.18 15.32 14.41
C ASP A 42 -18.77 15.92 14.44
N ALA A 43 -18.00 15.62 13.40
CA ALA A 43 -16.62 16.03 13.26
C ALA A 43 -16.36 16.52 11.84
N THR A 44 -15.49 17.53 11.76
CA THR A 44 -14.97 18.09 10.53
C THR A 44 -13.47 17.78 10.47
N ALA A 45 -13.03 17.02 9.47
CA ALA A 45 -11.61 16.66 9.30
C ALA A 45 -11.27 16.22 7.87
N GLU A 46 -10.01 16.39 7.47
CA GLU A 46 -9.47 15.99 6.16
C GLU A 46 -9.60 14.48 5.85
N THR A 47 -9.71 13.65 6.89
CA THR A 47 -9.80 12.19 6.77
C THR A 47 -10.83 11.63 7.73
N TYR A 48 -11.57 10.62 7.26
CA TYR A 48 -12.52 9.90 8.11
C TYR A 48 -11.79 9.13 9.22
N GLY A 49 -12.23 9.31 10.46
CA GLY A 49 -11.62 8.65 11.62
C GLY A 49 -11.98 9.29 12.95
N PRO A 50 -11.24 8.99 14.04
CA PRO A 50 -11.47 9.64 15.33
C PRO A 50 -11.33 11.16 15.22
N CYS A 51 -12.28 11.91 15.77
CA CYS A 51 -12.25 13.37 15.75
C CYS A 51 -10.99 13.94 16.44
N PRO A 52 -10.60 15.21 16.17
CA PRO A 52 -9.38 15.81 16.72
C PRO A 52 -9.25 15.64 18.23
N THR A 53 -10.30 15.94 18.99
CA THR A 53 -10.33 15.76 20.45
C THR A 53 -10.05 14.31 20.87
N CYS A 54 -10.64 13.34 20.18
CA CYS A 54 -10.43 11.93 20.48
C CYS A 54 -8.98 11.50 20.18
N ARG A 55 -8.38 12.02 19.10
CA ARG A 55 -6.98 11.75 18.76
C ARG A 55 -6.04 12.33 19.80
N ASP A 56 -6.30 13.54 20.28
CA ASP A 56 -5.48 14.18 21.30
C ASP A 56 -5.55 13.43 22.63
N GLN A 57 -6.73 12.98 23.05
CA GLN A 57 -6.88 12.11 24.22
C GLN A 57 -6.12 10.80 24.08
N MET A 58 -6.21 10.16 22.91
CA MET A 58 -5.47 8.92 22.66
C MET A 58 -3.96 9.14 22.66
N ARG A 59 -3.46 10.23 22.06
CA ARG A 59 -2.04 10.58 22.15
C ARG A 59 -1.63 10.85 23.60
N ALA A 60 -2.41 11.62 24.36
CA ALA A 60 -2.09 11.87 25.76
C ALA A 60 -2.06 10.58 26.62
N ALA A 61 -2.93 9.61 26.33
CA ALA A 61 -3.02 8.38 27.11
C ALA A 61 -2.06 7.26 26.66
N MET A 62 -1.71 7.23 25.37
CA MET A 62 -1.03 6.08 24.75
C MET A 62 0.22 6.47 23.95
N ALA A 63 0.51 7.75 23.75
CA ALA A 63 1.77 8.12 23.12
C ALA A 63 2.91 7.71 24.06
N GLY A 64 3.73 6.76 23.60
CA GLY A 64 5.01 6.50 24.23
C GLY A 64 5.95 7.70 24.05
N GLU A 65 7.04 7.69 24.81
CA GLU A 65 8.09 8.71 24.68
C GLU A 65 8.69 8.69 23.27
N ALA A 66 8.94 9.88 22.72
CA ALA A 66 9.71 9.99 21.48
C ALA A 66 11.11 9.46 21.74
N ARG A 67 11.49 8.40 21.02
CA ARG A 67 12.82 7.80 21.12
C ARG A 67 13.59 8.04 19.84
N ASP A 68 14.87 8.33 20.00
CA ASP A 68 15.81 8.33 18.89
C ASP A 68 15.91 6.89 18.37
N VAL A 69 15.55 6.68 17.10
CA VAL A 69 15.65 5.39 16.44
C VAL A 69 16.86 5.48 15.53
N VAL A 70 17.91 4.74 15.88
CA VAL A 70 19.07 4.58 15.00
C VAL A 70 18.58 3.86 13.74
N GLU A 71 18.74 4.51 12.59
CA GLU A 71 18.49 3.91 11.28
C GLU A 71 19.54 2.81 11.07
N GLU A 72 19.12 1.55 11.20
CA GLU A 72 19.91 0.41 10.74
C GLU A 72 19.59 0.11 9.27
N ASP A 73 20.62 -0.26 8.52
CA ASP A 73 20.47 -0.70 7.14
C ASP A 73 19.48 -1.88 7.06
N TYR A 74 18.51 -1.75 6.16
CA TYR A 74 17.60 -2.86 5.86
C TYR A 74 18.39 -4.03 5.27
N VAL A 75 18.55 -5.10 6.04
CA VAL A 75 19.13 -6.37 5.56
C VAL A 75 17.98 -7.26 5.06
N PRO A 76 17.89 -7.55 3.74
CA PRO A 76 16.85 -8.42 3.22
C PRO A 76 16.98 -9.81 3.83
N LYS A 77 16.04 -10.18 4.68
CA LYS A 77 15.98 -11.53 5.23
C LYS A 77 15.45 -12.45 4.13
N MET A 78 16.34 -13.26 3.55
CA MET A 78 16.01 -14.25 2.53
C MET A 78 15.25 -15.43 3.17
N ASN A 79 13.98 -15.20 3.51
CA ASN A 79 13.06 -16.22 4.03
C ASN A 79 12.39 -17.06 2.93
N VAL A 80 12.82 -16.89 1.67
CA VAL A 80 12.28 -17.62 0.52
C VAL A 80 13.05 -18.92 0.33
N THR A 81 12.35 -20.06 0.41
CA THR A 81 12.87 -21.34 -0.10
C THR A 81 12.67 -21.35 -1.62
N PRO A 82 13.72 -21.58 -2.44
CA PRO A 82 13.57 -21.67 -3.89
C PRO A 82 12.53 -22.73 -4.26
N ASN A 83 11.56 -22.35 -5.11
CA ASN A 83 10.52 -23.28 -5.56
C ASN A 83 11.16 -24.38 -6.43
N ALA A 84 10.93 -25.65 -6.08
CA ALA A 84 11.55 -26.82 -6.73
C ALA A 84 11.14 -27.02 -8.22
N VAL A 85 10.20 -26.21 -8.72
CA VAL A 85 9.67 -26.28 -10.10
C VAL A 85 10.66 -25.75 -11.15
N ALA A 86 11.79 -25.15 -10.74
CA ALA A 86 12.82 -24.65 -11.65
C ALA A 86 13.95 -25.66 -11.98
N LEU A 87 13.78 -26.96 -11.69
CA LEU A 87 14.65 -28.00 -12.25
C LEU A 87 13.99 -28.51 -13.55
N LYS A 88 14.48 -28.01 -14.68
CA LYS A 88 14.16 -28.52 -16.01
C LYS A 88 15.43 -29.19 -16.54
N ASP A 89 15.33 -30.48 -16.85
CA ASP A 89 16.34 -31.22 -17.65
C ASP A 89 16.37 -30.65 -19.07
#